data_AF-A0AAU8N8D4-F1
#
_entry.id   AF-A0AAU8N8D4-F1
#
_cell.length_a   1.000
_cell.length_b   1.000
_cell.length_c   1.000
_cell.angle_alpha   90.00
_cell.angle_beta   90.00
_cell.angle_gamma   90.00
#
_symmetry.space_group_name_H-M   'P 1'
#
loop_
_entity.id
_entity.type
_entity.pdbx_description
1 polymer ?
#
loop_
_entity_poly.entity_id
_entity_poly.type
_entity_poly.pdbx_seq_one_letter_code
_entity_poly.pdbx_strand_id
1 'polypeptide(L)' 'MVNGEILSALGHVEYFLPNQILIMEGFSRMNQAPAAGIFMALPLKIKNGSGSPIRPILLA' A
#
# COMPACT_ATOMS: atom_id res chain seq x y z
N MET A 1 6.39 -1.17 15.63
CA MET A 1 7.70 -1.82 15.48
C MET A 1 8.46 -1.65 16.78
N VAL A 2 9.05 -2.71 17.33
CA VAL A 2 10.06 -2.61 18.41
C VAL A 2 11.25 -3.44 17.95
N ASN A 3 12.45 -2.87 17.98
CA ASN A 3 13.69 -3.52 17.52
C ASN A 3 13.61 -4.09 16.08
N GLY A 4 12.86 -3.45 15.19
CA GLY A 4 12.71 -3.92 13.80
C GLY A 4 11.67 -5.02 13.60
N GLU A 5 10.96 -5.43 14.66
CA GLU A 5 9.91 -6.44 14.57
C GLU A 5 8.52 -5.79 14.56
N ILE A 6 7.65 -6.32 13.69
CA ILE A 6 6.24 -5.95 13.60
C ILE A 6 5.52 -6.54 14.82
N LEU A 7 5.15 -5.68 15.78
CA LEU A 7 4.41 -6.09 16.98
C LEU A 7 2.97 -6.51 16.66
N SER A 8 2.32 -5.81 15.73
CA SER A 8 1.02 -6.19 15.19
C SER A 8 0.80 -5.54 13.83
N ALA A 9 0.24 -6.31 12.91
CA ALA A 9 -0.24 -5.86 11.61
C ALA A 9 -1.40 -6.76 11.18
N LEU A 10 -2.41 -6.89 12.05
CA LEU A 10 -3.48 -7.90 11.95
C LEU A 10 -4.14 -7.90 10.56
N GLY A 11 -4.54 -6.72 10.04
CA GLY A 11 -5.09 -6.60 8.69
C GLY A 11 -4.13 -7.12 7.60
N HIS A 12 -2.86 -6.73 7.69
CA HIS A 12 -1.82 -7.14 6.74
C HIS A 12 -1.59 -8.65 6.75
N VAL A 13 -1.43 -9.26 7.93
CA VAL A 13 -0.96 -10.65 8.08
C VAL A 13 -2.08 -11.68 8.12
N GLU A 14 -3.31 -11.28 8.43
CA GLU A 14 -4.45 -12.19 8.55
C GLU A 14 -5.33 -12.15 7.29
N TYR A 15 -5.56 -10.97 6.73
CA TYR A 15 -6.56 -10.78 5.67
C TYR A 15 -5.96 -10.38 4.32
N PHE A 16 -4.97 -9.48 4.27
CA PHE A 16 -4.52 -8.92 2.99
C PHE A 16 -3.44 -9.76 2.30
N LEU A 17 -2.24 -9.83 2.89
CA LEU A 17 -1.08 -10.44 2.23
C LEU A 17 -1.23 -11.95 2.00
N PRO A 18 -1.82 -12.75 2.93
CA PRO A 18 -2.09 -14.16 2.65
C PRO A 18 -3.02 -14.39 1.46
N ASN A 19 -3.92 -13.44 1.19
CA ASN A 19 -4.87 -13.49 0.07
C ASN A 19 -4.38 -12.74 -1.18
N GLN A 20 -3.09 -12.38 -1.24
CA GLN A 20 -2.48 -11.64 -2.36
C GLN A 20 -3.14 -10.28 -2.65
N ILE A 21 -3.78 -9.69 -1.64
CA ILE A 21 -4.32 -8.34 -1.71
C ILE A 21 -3.18 -7.37 -1.41
N LEU A 22 -2.78 -6.59 -2.40
CA LEU A 22 -1.73 -5.59 -2.27
C LEU A 22 -2.23 -4.37 -1.49
N ILE A 23 -1.34 -3.81 -0.68
CA ILE A 23 -1.66 -2.69 0.20
C ILE A 23 -0.94 -1.44 -0.32
N MET A 24 -1.65 -0.32 -0.39
CA MET A 24 -1.08 1.01 -0.59
C MET A 24 -1.32 1.83 0.67
N GLU A 25 -0.26 2.42 1.21
CA GLU A 25 -0.30 3.15 2.48
C GLU A 25 0.44 4.48 2.37
N GLY A 26 0.22 5.38 3.32
CA GLY A 26 0.92 6.67 3.36
C GLY A 26 0.41 7.70 2.36
N PHE A 27 -0.87 7.63 1.96
CA PHE A 27 -1.50 8.63 1.11
C PHE A 27 -1.48 10.02 1.75
N SER A 28 -1.36 11.05 0.92
CA SER A 28 -1.51 12.45 1.32
C SER A 28 -2.59 13.12 0.48
N ARG A 29 -3.18 14.21 0.99
CA ARG A 29 -4.17 15.04 0.27
C ARG A 29 -5.46 14.32 -0.16
N MET A 30 -5.83 13.23 0.53
CA MET A 30 -7.08 12.51 0.24
C MET A 30 -8.34 13.37 0.44
N ASN A 31 -8.26 14.46 1.21
CA ASN A 31 -9.34 15.44 1.33
C ASN A 31 -9.65 16.20 0.03
N GLN A 32 -8.74 16.17 -0.94
CA GLN A 32 -8.92 16.75 -2.28
C GLN A 32 -9.24 15.68 -3.33
N ALA A 33 -9.19 14.40 -2.95
CA ALA A 33 -9.48 13.31 -3.85
C ALA A 33 -11.00 13.19 -4.09
N PRO A 34 -11.43 12.87 -5.33
CA PRO A 34 -12.83 12.55 -5.61
C PRO A 34 -13.26 11.28 -4.85
N ALA A 35 -14.56 11.17 -4.60
CA ALA A 35 -15.14 10.05 -3.85
C ALA A 35 -14.99 8.70 -4.59
N ALA A 36 -14.83 8.72 -5.91
CA ALA A 36 -14.64 7.54 -6.73
C ALA A 36 -13.63 7.82 -7.86
N GLY A 37 -12.94 6.77 -8.30
CA GLY A 37 -11.95 6.81 -9.38
C GLY A 37 -11.14 5.52 -9.42
N ILE A 38 -10.14 5.48 -10.29
CA ILE A 38 -9.21 4.36 -10.47
C ILE A 38 -7.82 4.79 -10.02
N PHE A 39 -7.27 4.09 -9.02
CA PHE A 39 -5.86 4.25 -8.67
C PHE A 39 -4.97 3.43 -9.60
N MET A 40 -3.96 4.08 -10.17
CA MET A 40 -2.82 3.44 -10.81
C MET A 40 -1.63 3.48 -9.87
N ALA A 41 -1.09 2.30 -9.55
CA ALA A 41 0.06 2.14 -8.66
C ALA A 41 1.08 1.20 -9.28
N LEU A 42 2.25 1.75 -9.61
CA LEU A 42 3.33 1.03 -10.27
C LEU A 42 4.52 0.96 -9.30
N PRO A 43 4.74 -0.19 -8.63
CA PRO A 43 5.88 -0.35 -7.74
C PRO A 43 7.19 -0.42 -8.53
N LEU A 44 8.29 -0.06 -7.86
CA LEU A 44 9.63 -0.24 -8.39
C LEU A 44 9.90 -1.74 -8.57
N LYS A 45 10.61 -2.09 -9.66
CA LYS A 45 11.00 -3.48 -9.95
C LYS A 45 12.21 -3.89 -9.12
N ILE A 46 12.05 -3.96 -7.80
CA ILE A 46 13.08 -4.39 -6.85
C ILE A 46 13.18 -5.91 -6.90
N LYS A 47 14.37 -6.45 -7.17
CA LYS A 47 14.60 -7.90 -7.18
C LYS A 47 14.27 -8.49 -5.80
N ASN A 48 13.31 -9.41 -5.75
CA ASN A 48 12.78 -10.00 -4.51
C ASN A 48 12.23 -8.96 -3.49
N GLY A 49 11.79 -7.78 -3.96
CA GLY A 49 11.24 -6.75 -3.09
C GLY A 49 9.87 -7.13 -2.54
N SER A 50 9.62 -6.81 -1.27
CA SER A 50 8.32 -6.98 -0.62
C SER A 50 7.36 -5.79 -0.84
N GLY A 51 7.86 -4.69 -1.41
CA GLY A 51 7.12 -3.46 -1.69
C GLY A 51 8.08 -2.35 -2.12
N SER A 52 7.55 -1.17 -2.44
CA SER A 52 8.35 0.01 -2.74
C SER A 52 7.59 1.29 -2.42
N PRO A 53 8.28 2.43 -2.23
CA PRO A 53 7.66 3.74 -2.42
C PRO A 53 7.05 3.81 -3.82
N ILE A 54 5.91 4.49 -3.93
CA ILE A 54 5.20 4.69 -5.20
C ILE A 54 4.74 6.14 -5.33
N ARG A 55 4.45 6.53 -6.57
CA ARG A 55 3.73 7.78 -6.89
C ARG A 55 2.38 7.39 -7.47
N PRO A 56 1.36 7.13 -6.63
CA PRO A 56 0.06 6.70 -7.11
C PRO A 56 -0.62 7.85 -7.84
N ILE A 57 -1.35 7.51 -8.91
CA ILE A 57 -2.17 8.46 -9.68
C ILE A 57 -3.63 8.03 -9.51
N LEU A 58 -4.51 8.96 -9.17
CA LEU A 58 -5.95 8.75 -9.18
C LEU A 58 -6.53 9.34 -10.47
N LEU A 59 -7.16 8.51 -11.28
CA LEU A 59 -7.94 8.92 -12.45
C LEU A 59 -9.43 8.96 -12.05
N ALA A 60 -10.09 10.10 -12.27
CA ALA A 60 -11.48 10.31 -11.90
C ALA A 60 -12.23 11.09 -12.97
#